data_AF-A0A101FPH6-F1
#
_entry.id   AF-A0A101FPH6-F1
#
_cell.length_a   1.000
_cell.length_b   1.000
_cell.length_c   1.000
_cell.angle_alpha   90.00
_cell.angle_beta   90.00
_cell.angle_gamma   90.00
#
_symmetry.space_group_name_H-M   'P 1'
#
loop_
_entity.id
_entity.type
_entity.pdbx_description
1 polymer ?
#
loop_
_entity_poly.entity_id
_entity_poly.type
_entity_poly.pdbx_seq_one_letter_code
_entity_poly.pdbx_strand_id
1 'polypeptide(L)'
;MPKVGITTTIPVEVIYAAGWTPVDLNNLFITSQDPRGLVEEAERAGYPRNICAWIKGIYGVVLAHSEIKTVIAVTQGDCSNTHALMETLALTGLKIIPFAYPFDRD
;
A
#
# COMPACT_ATOMS: atom_id res chain seq x y z
N MET A 1 -13.21 -13.79 -5.22
CA MET A 1 -13.08 -12.43 -5.78
C MET A 1 -11.61 -12.01 -5.70
N PRO A 2 -11.03 -11.44 -6.76
CA PRO A 2 -9.66 -10.90 -6.71
C PRO A 2 -9.53 -9.81 -5.65
N LYS A 3 -8.35 -9.73 -5.00
CA LYS A 3 -8.07 -8.74 -3.94
C LYS A 3 -7.28 -7.55 -4.51
N VAL A 4 -7.58 -6.36 -4.00
CA VAL A 4 -6.79 -5.15 -4.25
C VAL A 4 -6.41 -4.50 -2.93
N GLY A 5 -5.12 -4.25 -2.73
CA GLY A 5 -4.63 -3.53 -1.57
C GLY A 5 -4.93 -2.03 -1.69
N ILE A 6 -5.37 -1.40 -0.61
CA ILE A 6 -5.54 0.06 -0.54
C ILE A 6 -4.62 0.62 0.55
N THR A 7 -3.95 1.72 0.23
CA THR A 7 -3.00 2.40 1.12
C THR A 7 -3.67 3.37 2.08
N THR A 8 -4.90 3.76 1.80
CA THR A 8 -5.79 4.53 2.68
C THR A 8 -7.22 4.41 2.15
N THR A 9 -8.18 5.11 2.79
CA THR A 9 -9.58 5.09 2.37
C THR A 9 -9.74 5.76 1.00
N ILE A 10 -10.44 5.07 0.11
CA ILE A 10 -10.87 5.53 -1.23
C ILE A 10 -12.33 5.12 -1.45
N PRO A 11 -13.01 5.57 -2.51
CA PRO A 11 -14.36 5.11 -2.85
C PRO A 11 -14.39 3.60 -3.17
N VAL A 12 -14.53 2.76 -2.15
CA VAL A 12 -14.46 1.30 -2.24
C VAL A 12 -15.62 0.69 -3.01
N GLU A 13 -16.72 1.43 -3.18
CA GLU A 13 -17.89 1.02 -3.96
C GLU A 13 -17.51 0.68 -5.41
N VAL A 14 -16.54 1.40 -6.00
CA VAL A 14 -16.05 1.13 -7.35
C VAL A 14 -15.31 -0.21 -7.41
N ILE A 15 -14.57 -0.56 -6.35
CA ILE A 15 -13.85 -1.84 -6.23
C ILE A 15 -14.87 -2.98 -6.11
N TYR A 16 -15.88 -2.82 -5.25
CA TYR A 16 -16.93 -3.81 -5.11
C TYR A 16 -17.75 -3.99 -6.39
N ALA A 17 -18.11 -2.90 -7.08
CA ALA A 17 -18.82 -2.95 -8.36
C ALA A 17 -18.04 -3.68 -9.46
N ALA A 18 -16.70 -3.62 -9.41
CA ALA A 18 -15.82 -4.39 -10.29
C ALA A 18 -15.71 -5.88 -9.93
N GLY A 19 -16.32 -6.33 -8.82
CA GLY A 19 -16.25 -7.71 -8.33
C GLY A 19 -14.95 -8.03 -7.58
N TRP A 20 -14.25 -7.01 -7.06
CA TRP A 20 -13.02 -7.14 -6.29
C TRP A 20 -13.27 -6.95 -4.80
N THR A 21 -12.34 -7.41 -3.97
CA THR A 21 -12.35 -7.20 -2.52
C THR A 21 -11.25 -6.20 -2.15
N PRO A 22 -11.59 -5.01 -1.60
CA PRO A 22 -10.59 -4.09 -1.07
C PRO A 22 -9.99 -4.65 0.21
N VAL A 23 -8.69 -4.46 0.37
CA VAL A 23 -7.92 -4.91 1.53
C VAL A 23 -7.12 -3.74 2.06
N ASP A 24 -7.41 -3.31 3.28
CA ASP A 24 -6.68 -2.22 3.94
C ASP A 24 -5.29 -2.70 4.38
N LEU A 25 -4.26 -2.15 3.74
CA LEU A 25 -2.87 -2.54 3.97
C LEU A 25 -2.32 -2.00 5.31
N ASN A 26 -2.87 -0.90 5.83
CA ASN A 26 -2.49 -0.37 7.14
C ASN A 26 -2.97 -1.31 8.23
N ASN A 27 -4.21 -1.77 8.12
CA ASN A 27 -4.77 -2.72 9.09
C ASN A 27 -3.98 -4.03 9.06
N LEU A 28 -3.71 -4.59 7.88
CA LEU A 28 -2.86 -5.79 7.77
C LEU A 28 -1.48 -5.59 8.40
N PHE A 29 -0.88 -4.41 8.24
CA PHE A 29 0.41 -4.10 8.83
C PHE A 29 0.35 -4.04 10.36
N ILE A 30 -0.50 -3.19 10.92
CA ILE A 30 -0.49 -2.93 12.37
C ILE A 30 -1.03 -4.10 13.19
N THR A 31 -1.89 -4.94 12.59
CA THR A 31 -2.41 -6.15 13.23
C THR A 31 -1.61 -7.41 12.87
N SER A 32 -0.48 -7.27 12.16
CA SER A 32 0.42 -8.40 11.92
C SER A 32 0.92 -8.97 13.25
N GLN A 33 1.21 -10.27 13.28
CA GLN A 33 1.85 -10.92 14.44
C GLN A 33 3.28 -10.39 14.65
N ASP A 34 3.94 -9.94 13.58
CA ASP A 34 5.26 -9.33 13.64
C ASP A 34 5.36 -8.08 12.74
N PRO A 35 4.81 -6.92 13.18
CA PRO A 35 4.93 -5.68 12.44
C PRO A 35 6.38 -5.19 12.34
N ARG A 36 7.23 -5.51 13.33
CA ARG A 36 8.64 -5.11 13.30
C ARG A 36 9.37 -5.83 12.17
N GLY A 37 9.18 -7.14 12.03
CA GLY A 37 9.79 -7.91 10.94
C GLY A 37 9.41 -7.39 9.55
N LEU A 38 8.17 -6.93 9.37
CA LEU A 38 7.72 -6.30 8.11
C LEU A 38 8.45 -4.99 7.81
N VAL A 39 8.71 -4.17 8.83
CA VAL A 39 9.51 -2.95 8.68
C VAL A 39 10.96 -3.28 8.35
N GLU A 40 11.55 -4.25 9.04
CA GLU A 40 12.93 -4.68 8.81
C GLU A 40 13.13 -5.26 7.40
N GLU A 41 12.10 -5.91 6.83
CA GLU A 41 12.13 -6.40 5.45
C GLU A 41 12.31 -5.26 4.44
N ALA A 42 11.58 -4.16 4.62
CA ALA A 42 11.78 -2.98 3.77
C ALA A 42 13.19 -2.38 3.94
N GLU A 43 13.72 -2.35 5.17
CA GLU A 43 15.09 -1.88 5.41
C GLU A 43 16.13 -2.78 4.72
N ARG A 44 15.95 -4.10 4.74
CA ARG A 44 16.78 -5.05 3.97
C ARG A 44 16.67 -4.82 2.46
N ALA A 45 15.50 -4.43 1.98
CA ALA A 45 15.27 -4.05 0.59
C ALA A 45 15.83 -2.66 0.21
N GLY A 46 16.44 -1.94 1.17
CA GLY A 46 17.16 -0.67 0.92
C GLY A 46 16.45 0.59 1.42
N TYR A 47 15.32 0.47 2.12
CA TYR A 47 14.66 1.63 2.71
C TYR A 47 15.51 2.27 3.82
N PRO A 48 15.67 3.62 3.83
CA PRO A 48 16.34 4.30 4.94
C PRO A 48 15.64 4.07 6.27
N ARG A 49 16.41 3.87 7.35
CA ARG A 49 15.85 3.66 8.70
C ARG A 49 14.95 4.81 9.17
N ASN A 50 15.24 6.04 8.74
CA ASN A 50 14.52 7.26 9.11
C ASN A 50 13.26 7.54 8.27
N ILE A 51 12.88 6.68 7.32
CA ILE A 51 11.61 6.82 6.60
C ILE A 51 10.42 6.31 7.45
N CYS A 52 9.21 6.75 7.11
CA CYS A 52 7.98 6.38 7.79
C CYS A 52 7.82 4.85 7.93
N ALA A 53 7.55 4.40 9.16
CA ALA A 53 7.36 2.98 9.46
C ALA A 53 6.15 2.37 8.75
N TRP A 54 5.08 3.13 8.50
CA TRP A 54 3.91 2.65 7.75
C TRP A 54 4.27 2.30 6.31
N ILE A 55 5.08 3.13 5.64
CA ILE A 55 5.54 2.85 4.28
C ILE A 55 6.37 1.57 4.23
N LYS A 56 7.33 1.43 5.15
CA LYS A 56 8.13 0.20 5.29
C LYS A 56 7.25 -1.02 5.59
N GLY A 57 6.32 -0.87 6.52
CA GLY A 57 5.39 -1.91 6.92
C GLY A 57 4.49 -2.38 5.79
N ILE A 58 3.88 -1.45 5.05
CA ILE A 58 3.03 -1.75 3.90
C ILE A 58 3.83 -2.47 2.80
N TYR A 59 5.07 -2.05 2.53
CA TYR A 59 5.95 -2.78 1.61
C TYR A 59 6.11 -4.24 2.05
N GLY A 60 6.43 -4.48 3.32
CA GLY A 60 6.53 -5.82 3.88
C GLY A 60 5.23 -6.63 3.79
N VAL A 61 4.08 -6.02 4.12
CA VAL A 61 2.75 -6.65 4.00
C VAL A 61 2.51 -7.12 2.57
N VAL A 62 2.73 -6.24 1.61
CA VAL A 62 2.44 -6.55 0.20
C VAL A 62 3.31 -7.70 -0.31
N LEU A 63 4.55 -7.82 0.16
CA LEU A 63 5.42 -8.97 -0.15
C LEU A 63 4.97 -10.27 0.55
N ALA A 64 4.51 -10.18 1.81
CA ALA A 64 4.04 -11.34 2.57
C ALA A 64 2.70 -11.89 2.06
N HIS A 65 1.87 -11.04 1.46
CA HIS A 65 0.52 -11.37 0.98
C HIS A 65 0.48 -11.57 -0.54
N SER A 66 1.01 -12.71 -0.99
CA SER A 66 1.16 -13.03 -2.42
C SER A 66 -0.16 -13.00 -3.21
N GLU A 67 -1.32 -13.08 -2.56
CA GLU A 67 -2.63 -12.98 -3.20
C GLU A 67 -3.01 -11.54 -3.58
N ILE A 68 -2.31 -10.52 -3.06
CA ILE A 68 -2.50 -9.11 -3.40
C ILE A 68 -1.60 -8.78 -4.59
N LYS A 69 -2.17 -8.81 -5.81
CA LYS A 69 -1.43 -8.53 -7.06
C LYS A 69 -1.59 -7.11 -7.59
N THR A 70 -2.53 -6.36 -7.02
CA THR A 70 -2.84 -4.97 -7.38
C THR A 70 -2.90 -4.13 -6.11
N VAL A 71 -2.29 -2.95 -6.15
CA VAL A 71 -2.37 -1.96 -5.06
C VAL A 71 -2.84 -0.63 -5.62
N ILE A 72 -3.86 -0.03 -4.99
CA ILE A 72 -4.26 1.36 -5.23
C ILE A 72 -3.52 2.24 -4.22
N ALA A 73 -2.58 3.02 -4.74
CA ALA A 73 -1.71 3.89 -3.97
C ALA A 73 -2.23 5.32 -4.02
N VAL A 74 -2.63 5.87 -2.87
CA VAL A 74 -3.13 7.23 -2.79
C VAL A 74 -1.96 8.21 -2.74
N THR A 75 -1.82 9.03 -3.78
CA THR A 75 -0.64 9.88 -4.00
C THR A 75 -0.83 11.31 -3.53
N GLN A 76 -2.07 11.71 -3.22
CA GLN A 76 -2.42 13.03 -2.72
C GLN A 76 -3.45 12.94 -1.60
N GLY A 77 -3.29 13.79 -0.58
CA GLY A 77 -4.15 13.80 0.61
C GLY A 77 -3.68 12.86 1.73
N ASP A 78 -2.57 12.15 1.55
CA ASP A 78 -1.96 11.27 2.56
C ASP A 78 -0.44 11.54 2.72
N CYS A 79 0.26 10.75 3.54
CA CYS A 79 1.69 10.86 3.88
C CYS A 79 2.59 11.10 2.65
N SER A 80 3.57 11.99 2.81
CA SER A 80 4.50 12.44 1.75
C SER A 80 5.36 11.36 1.09
N ASN A 81 5.34 10.12 1.58
CA ASN A 81 6.25 9.06 1.16
C ASN A 81 5.59 7.95 0.32
N THR A 82 4.30 8.06 -0.04
CA THR A 82 3.62 7.05 -0.87
C THR A 82 4.27 6.90 -2.26
N HIS A 83 4.92 7.94 -2.78
CA HIS A 83 5.67 7.87 -4.05
C HIS A 83 6.84 6.87 -3.97
N ALA A 84 7.61 6.89 -2.88
CA ALA A 84 8.70 5.93 -2.67
C ALA A 84 8.17 4.47 -2.56
N LEU A 85 7.02 4.30 -1.90
CA LEU A 85 6.34 3.01 -1.84
C LEU A 85 5.98 2.49 -3.25
N MET A 86 5.40 3.34 -4.08
CA MET A 86 4.99 2.97 -5.44
C MET A 86 6.18 2.58 -6.31
N GLU A 87 7.27 3.34 -6.27
CA GLU A 87 8.48 3.07 -7.07
C GLU A 87 9.06 1.70 -6.75
N THR A 88 9.21 1.39 -5.47
CA THR A 88 9.78 0.10 -5.05
C THR A 88 8.84 -1.08 -5.28
N LEU A 89 7.53 -0.92 -5.09
CA LEU A 89 6.55 -1.98 -5.37
C LEU A 89 6.37 -2.23 -6.88
N ALA A 90 6.59 -1.23 -7.73
CA ALA A 90 6.58 -1.44 -9.18
C ALA A 90 7.67 -2.41 -9.63
N LEU A 91 8.80 -2.46 -8.92
CA LEU A 91 9.91 -3.39 -9.20
C LEU A 91 9.58 -4.85 -8.85
N THR A 92 8.53 -5.10 -8.05
CA THR A 92 8.15 -6.45 -7.61
C THR A 92 7.10 -7.11 -8.52
N GLY A 93 6.83 -6.52 -9.69
CA GLY A 93 5.86 -7.04 -10.68
C GLY A 93 4.40 -6.86 -10.28
N LEU A 94 4.11 -6.02 -9.27
CA LEU A 94 2.76 -5.70 -8.85
C LEU A 94 2.15 -4.61 -9.70
N LYS A 95 0.84 -4.70 -9.94
CA LYS A 95 0.11 -3.63 -10.62
C LYS A 95 -0.17 -2.50 -9.62
N ILE A 96 0.46 -1.34 -9.83
CA ILE A 96 0.21 -0.14 -9.03
C ILE A 96 -0.75 0.78 -9.78
N ILE A 97 -1.83 1.18 -9.11
CA ILE A 97 -2.82 2.14 -9.62
C ILE A 97 -2.71 3.40 -8.75
N PRO A 98 -2.19 4.51 -9.27
CA PRO A 98 -2.22 5.77 -8.53
C PRO A 98 -3.65 6.27 -8.40
N PHE A 99 -3.99 6.81 -7.24
CA PHE A 99 -5.24 7.52 -6.99
C PHE A 99 -4.93 8.84 -6.29
N ALA A 100 -5.51 9.94 -6.77
CA ALA A 100 -5.35 11.25 -6.15
C ALA A 100 -6.74 11.87 -5.97
N TYR A 101 -7.02 12.35 -4.76
CA TYR A 101 -8.13 13.27 -4.57
C TYR A 101 -7.79 14.62 -5.19
N PRO A 102 -8.75 15.34 -5.78
CA PRO A 102 -8.50 16.66 -6.35
C PRO A 102 -8.01 17.63 -5.27
N PHE A 103 -7.06 18.50 -5.65
CA PHE A 103 -6.46 19.50 -4.77
C PHE A 103 -7.46 20.60 -4.37
N ASP A 104 -8.31 20.99 -5.31
CA ASP A 104 -9.35 22.00 -5.10
C ASP A 104 -10.73 21.37 -4.99
N ARG A 105 -11.62 22.08 -4.31
CA ARG A 105 -13.03 21.73 -4.18
C ARG A 105 -13.91 22.35 -5.27
N ASP A 106 -13.29 23.03 -6.24
CA ASP A 106 -13.93 23.83 -7.30
C ASP A 106 -13.76 23.19 -8.69
#